data_AF-A0AAD9JV40-F1
#
_entry.id   AF-A0AAD9JV40-F1
#
_cell.length_a   1.000
_cell.length_b   1.000
_cell.length_c   1.000
_cell.angle_alpha   90.00
_cell.angle_beta   90.00
_cell.angle_gamma   90.00
#
_symmetry.space_group_name_H-M   'P 1'
#
loop_
_entity.id
_entity.type
_entity.pdbx_description
1 polymer ?
#
loop_
_entity_poly.entity_id
_entity_poly.type
_entity_poly.pdbx_seq_one_letter_code
_entity_poly.pdbx_strand_id
1 'polypeptide(L)'
;MYAPANVYAIANDHDYQDKSPEDVFLQSIHVTAITYDEQESIEVKTRGQGTNKFRREERLLRLHASMFGRICTATDRKYFPKLAELLTQYKNIKSSAIIHGRKYEAVARDAYSKDQSVSVNESGIVVSLDIPYIGCKKVNNFLF
;
A
#
# COMPACT_ATOMS: atom_id res chain seq x y z
N MET A 1 -11.75 23.08 31.45
CA MET A 1 -11.65 22.18 30.29
C MET A 1 -11.98 22.99 29.06
N TYR A 2 -11.05 23.10 28.11
CA TYR A 2 -11.28 23.85 26.87
C TYR A 2 -12.09 22.99 25.89
N ALA A 3 -12.96 23.64 25.11
CA ALA A 3 -13.68 22.99 24.02
C ALA A 3 -12.67 22.47 22.97
N PRO A 4 -12.96 21.33 22.30
CA PRO A 4 -12.09 20.82 21.24
C PRO A 4 -11.94 21.88 20.15
N ALA A 5 -10.71 22.05 19.67
CA ALA A 5 -10.39 23.04 18.65
C ALA A 5 -11.23 22.81 17.38
N ASN A 6 -11.78 23.89 16.82
CA ASN A 6 -12.57 23.84 15.61
C ASN A 6 -11.65 23.58 14.40
N VAL A 7 -11.68 22.35 13.88
CA VAL A 7 -10.87 21.91 12.74
C VAL A 7 -11.11 22.74 11.47
N TYR A 8 -12.33 23.27 11.29
CA TYR A 8 -12.63 24.15 10.16
C TYR A 8 -12.03 25.54 10.31
N ALA A 9 -11.90 26.03 11.56
CA ALA A 9 -11.22 27.30 11.81
C ALA A 9 -9.72 27.15 11.52
N ILE A 10 -9.11 26.06 12.00
CA ILE A 10 -7.71 25.71 11.71
C ILE A 10 -7.47 25.72 10.19
N ALA A 11 -8.22 24.93 9.41
CA ALA A 11 -8.02 24.83 7.96
C ALA A 11 -8.12 26.16 7.19
N ASN A 12 -8.91 27.13 7.68
CA ASN A 12 -9.10 28.43 7.04
C ASN A 12 -8.23 29.56 7.62
N ASP A 13 -7.54 29.34 8.75
CA ASP A 13 -6.68 30.33 9.43
C ASP A 13 -5.22 30.29 8.95
N HIS A 14 -4.93 29.43 7.96
CA HIS A 14 -3.57 29.09 7.52
C HIS A 14 -3.07 29.82 6.26
N ASP A 15 -3.62 30.99 5.92
CA ASP A 15 -3.12 31.84 4.81
C ASP A 15 -1.64 32.26 4.99
N TYR A 16 -1.05 32.04 6.18
CA TYR A 16 0.33 32.40 6.52
C TYR A 16 1.32 31.22 6.57
N GLN A 17 0.85 29.97 6.42
CA GLN A 17 1.74 28.80 6.40
C GLN A 17 1.85 28.23 4.98
N ASP A 18 3.08 28.04 4.53
CA ASP A 18 3.41 27.50 3.20
C ASP A 18 2.94 26.04 2.98
N LYS A 19 2.50 25.36 4.06
CA LYS A 19 2.04 23.97 4.06
C LYS A 19 0.74 23.85 4.82
N SER A 20 -0.22 23.13 4.26
CA SER A 20 -1.48 22.88 4.93
C SER A 20 -1.31 21.83 6.05
N PRO A 21 -2.19 21.81 7.06
CA PRO A 21 -2.20 20.76 8.09
C PRO A 21 -2.31 19.35 7.51
N GLU A 22 -3.01 19.20 6.38
CA GLU A 22 -3.12 17.95 5.64
C GLU A 22 -1.75 17.51 5.12
N ASP A 23 -0.97 18.41 4.54
CA ASP A 23 0.38 18.09 4.05
C ASP A 23 1.31 17.66 5.18
N VAL A 24 1.24 18.32 6.33
CA VAL A 24 1.98 17.94 7.54
C VAL A 24 1.56 16.55 8.02
N PHE A 25 0.26 16.26 8.01
CA PHE A 25 -0.25 14.92 8.35
C PHE A 25 0.23 13.86 7.36
N LEU A 26 0.12 14.10 6.05
CA LEU A 26 0.56 13.18 4.99
C LEU A 26 2.07 12.90 5.05
N GLN A 27 2.86 13.90 5.45
CA GLN A 27 4.29 13.76 5.72
C GLN A 27 4.57 12.91 6.96
N SER A 28 3.78 13.10 8.03
CA SER A 28 3.89 12.31 9.28
C SER A 28 3.63 10.81 9.07
N ILE A 29 2.76 10.45 8.12
CA ILE A 29 2.46 9.06 7.76
C ILE A 29 3.31 8.51 6.61
N HIS A 30 4.31 9.28 6.15
CA HIS A 30 5.31 8.89 5.14
C HIS A 30 4.68 8.51 3.78
N VAL A 31 3.68 9.29 3.37
CA VAL A 31 2.97 9.13 2.08
C VAL A 31 3.45 10.14 1.05
N THR A 32 4.08 11.24 1.47
CA THR A 32 4.64 12.29 0.59
C THR A 32 6.12 12.11 0.27
N ALA A 33 6.91 11.68 1.24
CA ALA A 33 8.34 11.40 1.08
C ALA A 33 8.71 10.17 1.91
N ILE A 34 9.63 9.35 1.40
CA ILE A 34 10.19 8.20 2.10
C ILE A 34 11.66 8.04 1.73
N THR A 35 12.48 7.64 2.69
CA THR A 35 13.89 7.32 2.50
C THR A 35 14.09 5.85 2.10
N TYR A 36 15.28 5.52 1.59
CA TYR A 36 15.62 4.13 1.24
C TYR A 36 15.56 3.19 2.45
N ASP A 37 16.08 3.64 3.60
CA ASP A 37 16.09 2.85 4.84
C ASP A 37 14.66 2.57 5.33
N GLU A 38 13.77 3.57 5.22
CA GLU A 38 12.36 3.40 5.55
C GLU A 38 11.66 2.43 4.61
N GLN A 39 11.91 2.54 3.30
CA GLN A 39 11.38 1.62 2.29
C GLN A 39 11.82 0.17 2.58
N GLU A 40 13.09 -0.05 2.88
CA GLU A 40 13.62 -1.36 3.26
C GLU A 40 12.97 -1.85 4.57
N SER A 41 12.83 -0.97 5.56
CA SER A 41 12.18 -1.32 6.83
C SER A 41 10.71 -1.73 6.63
N ILE A 42 9.97 -1.06 5.75
CA ILE A 42 8.59 -1.41 5.40
C ILE A 42 8.57 -2.75 4.70
N GLU A 43 9.47 -2.98 3.75
CA GLU A 43 9.57 -4.25 3.03
C GLU A 43 9.80 -5.39 4.02
N VAL A 44 10.82 -5.30 4.87
CA VAL A 44 11.16 -6.33 5.87
C VAL A 44 10.01 -6.56 6.85
N LYS A 45 9.40 -5.50 7.40
CA LYS A 45 8.28 -5.61 8.36
C LYS A 45 7.02 -6.20 7.73
N THR A 46 6.84 -6.06 6.43
CA THR A 46 5.67 -6.55 5.69
C THR A 46 5.90 -7.87 4.97
N ARG A 47 7.10 -8.47 5.07
CA ARG A 47 7.38 -9.84 4.64
C ARG A 47 6.42 -10.82 5.34
N GLY A 48 6.03 -11.87 4.62
CA GLY A 48 5.09 -12.89 5.09
C GLY A 48 3.64 -12.75 4.59
N GLN A 49 2.83 -13.77 4.85
CA GLN A 49 1.46 -13.90 4.33
C GLN A 49 0.44 -12.92 4.94
N GLY A 50 -0.78 -12.86 4.37
CA GLY A 50 -1.84 -11.86 4.62
C GLY A 50 -2.47 -11.81 6.04
N THR A 51 -1.85 -12.47 7.02
CA THR A 51 -2.16 -12.35 8.46
C THR A 51 -1.37 -11.23 9.13
N ASN A 52 -0.29 -10.73 8.51
CA ASN A 52 0.49 -9.62 9.05
C ASN A 52 -0.34 -8.32 9.10
N LYS A 53 -0.52 -7.76 10.31
CA LYS A 53 -1.30 -6.54 10.55
C LYS A 53 -0.66 -5.31 9.87
N PHE A 54 0.67 -5.19 9.97
CA PHE A 54 1.42 -4.08 9.35
C PHE A 54 1.22 -4.05 7.84
N ARG A 55 1.18 -5.22 7.21
CA ARG A 55 0.90 -5.34 5.78
C ARG A 55 -0.50 -4.83 5.41
N ARG A 56 -1.49 -4.96 6.30
CA ARG A 56 -2.83 -4.42 6.05
C ARG A 56 -2.84 -2.91 6.20
N GLU A 57 -2.20 -2.39 7.25
CA GLU A 57 -2.10 -0.96 7.52
C GLU A 57 -1.42 -0.22 6.36
N GLU A 58 -0.25 -0.70 5.90
CA GLU A 58 0.44 -0.12 4.73
C GLU A 58 -0.41 -0.13 3.45
N ARG A 59 -1.25 -1.17 3.26
CA ARG A 59 -2.16 -1.23 2.10
C ARG A 59 -3.31 -0.23 2.15
N LEU A 60 -3.65 0.27 3.33
CA LEU A 60 -4.68 1.31 3.48
C LEU A 60 -4.11 2.70 3.24
N LEU A 61 -2.81 2.88 3.49
CA LEU A 61 -2.11 4.15 3.28
C LEU A 61 -1.77 4.42 1.80
N ARG A 62 -1.69 3.37 0.97
CA ARG A 62 -1.08 3.46 -0.37
C ARG A 62 -1.94 2.82 -1.47
N LEU A 63 -1.81 3.35 -2.68
CA LEU A 63 -2.39 2.78 -3.89
C LEU A 63 -1.57 1.58 -4.36
N HIS A 64 -2.21 0.42 -4.39
CA HIS A 64 -1.57 -0.82 -4.81
C HIS A 64 -1.76 -1.13 -6.30
N ALA A 65 -0.74 -1.73 -6.93
CA ALA A 65 -0.78 -2.16 -8.33
C ALA A 65 -2.03 -2.98 -8.71
N SER A 66 -2.53 -3.83 -7.81
CA SER A 66 -3.75 -4.63 -8.04
C SER A 66 -5.03 -3.79 -8.22
N MET A 67 -5.01 -2.53 -7.77
CA MET A 67 -6.12 -1.58 -7.91
C MET A 67 -5.94 -0.62 -9.08
N PHE A 68 -4.74 -0.55 -9.66
CA PHE A 68 -4.42 0.39 -10.74
C PHE A 68 -5.36 0.24 -11.95
N GLY A 69 -5.62 -1.00 -12.38
CA GLY A 69 -6.58 -1.26 -13.46
C GLY A 69 -7.99 -0.71 -13.16
N ARG A 70 -8.45 -0.77 -11.91
CA ARG A 70 -9.76 -0.23 -11.52
C ARG A 70 -9.82 1.29 -11.53
N ILE A 71 -8.69 1.95 -11.26
CA ILE A 71 -8.54 3.41 -11.29
C ILE A 71 -8.50 3.88 -12.75
N CYS A 72 -7.68 3.25 -13.60
CA CYS A 72 -7.56 3.62 -15.01
C CYS A 72 -8.85 3.40 -15.80
N THR A 73 -9.67 2.41 -15.42
CA THR A 73 -10.98 2.16 -16.05
C THR A 73 -12.15 2.84 -15.32
N ALA A 74 -11.89 3.75 -14.38
CA ALA A 74 -12.96 4.54 -13.77
C ALA A 74 -13.41 5.62 -14.76
N THR A 75 -14.71 5.66 -15.06
CA THR A 75 -15.34 6.70 -15.87
C THR A 75 -16.19 7.57 -14.97
N ASP A 76 -16.55 8.78 -15.40
CA ASP A 76 -17.40 9.73 -14.64
C ASP A 76 -18.77 9.17 -14.22
N ARG A 77 -19.25 8.09 -14.87
CA ARG A 77 -20.44 7.33 -14.45
C ARG A 77 -20.25 6.57 -13.13
N LYS A 78 -19.01 6.40 -12.69
CA LYS A 78 -18.64 5.66 -11.48
C LYS A 78 -18.53 6.66 -10.32
N TYR A 79 -19.20 6.38 -9.21
CA TYR A 79 -19.15 7.25 -8.04
C TYR A 79 -17.76 7.21 -7.41
N PHE A 80 -16.94 8.23 -7.68
CA PHE A 80 -15.58 8.37 -7.16
C PHE A 80 -15.47 8.22 -5.63
N PRO A 81 -16.40 8.72 -4.81
CA PRO A 81 -16.32 8.50 -3.36
C PRO A 81 -16.42 7.02 -2.97
N LYS A 82 -17.19 6.20 -3.70
CA LYS A 82 -17.26 4.75 -3.49
C LYS A 82 -16.01 4.03 -4.00
N LEU A 83 -15.34 4.58 -5.02
CA LEU A 83 -14.03 4.08 -5.44
C LEU A 83 -12.98 4.34 -4.36
N ALA A 84 -12.97 5.55 -3.80
CA ALA A 84 -12.09 5.92 -2.68
C ALA A 84 -12.33 5.02 -1.47
N GLU A 85 -13.59 4.78 -1.09
CA GLU A 85 -13.95 3.84 -0.02
C GLU A 85 -13.42 2.42 -0.29
N LEU A 86 -13.52 1.93 -1.53
CA LEU A 86 -12.99 0.61 -1.90
C LEU A 86 -11.46 0.54 -1.86
N LEU A 87 -10.76 1.67 -2.02
CA LEU A 87 -9.31 1.75 -1.93
C LEU A 87 -8.84 1.81 -0.47
N THR A 88 -9.60 2.48 0.40
CA THR A 88 -9.27 2.69 1.81
C THR A 88 -9.89 1.65 2.76
N GLN A 89 -10.65 0.68 2.25
CA GLN A 89 -11.21 -0.41 3.05
C GLN A 89 -10.53 -1.75 2.76
N TYR A 90 -10.14 -2.44 3.84
CA TYR A 90 -9.69 -3.82 3.74
C TYR A 90 -10.88 -4.76 3.52
N LYS A 91 -10.93 -5.41 2.35
CA LYS A 91 -11.86 -6.52 2.09
C LYS A 91 -11.17 -7.87 2.21
N ASN A 92 -11.70 -8.72 3.09
CA ASN A 92 -11.29 -10.12 3.16
C ASN A 92 -11.96 -10.92 2.04
N ILE A 93 -11.38 -10.88 0.85
CA ILE A 93 -11.89 -11.63 -0.30
C ILE A 93 -11.48 -13.09 -0.16
N LYS A 94 -12.47 -13.97 -0.01
CA LYS A 94 -12.30 -15.42 0.02
C LYS A 94 -12.97 -16.01 -1.21
N SER A 95 -12.22 -16.13 -2.31
CA SER A 95 -12.65 -16.91 -3.47
C SER A 95 -11.92 -18.26 -3.50
N SER A 96 -12.53 -19.27 -4.09
CA SER A 96 -11.91 -20.59 -4.29
C SER A 96 -10.57 -20.48 -5.01
N ALA A 97 -10.48 -19.63 -6.03
CA ALA A 97 -9.24 -19.33 -6.76
C ALA A 97 -8.15 -18.72 -5.86
N ILE A 98 -8.49 -17.79 -4.96
CA ILE A 98 -7.50 -17.20 -4.04
C ILE A 98 -7.02 -18.24 -3.02
N ILE A 99 -7.92 -19.07 -2.48
CA ILE A 99 -7.57 -20.13 -1.52
C ILE A 99 -6.65 -21.16 -2.18
N HIS A 100 -7.00 -21.57 -3.41
CA HIS A 100 -6.19 -22.46 -4.21
C HIS A 100 -4.81 -21.85 -4.48
N GLY A 101 -4.75 -20.60 -4.95
CA GLY A 101 -3.50 -19.87 -5.18
C GLY A 101 -2.60 -19.85 -3.95
N ARG A 102 -3.15 -19.53 -2.77
CA ARG A 102 -2.38 -19.54 -1.50
C ARG A 102 -1.85 -20.91 -1.12
N LYS A 103 -2.62 -21.98 -1.39
CA LYS A 103 -2.21 -23.36 -1.07
C LYS A 103 -1.04 -23.81 -1.94
N TYR A 104 -1.02 -23.43 -3.21
CA TYR A 104 -0.01 -23.90 -4.17
C TYR A 104 1.11 -22.89 -4.47
N GLU A 105 1.07 -21.67 -3.89
CA GLU A 105 2.11 -20.65 -4.07
C GLU A 105 3.50 -21.17 -3.69
N ALA A 106 3.61 -21.92 -2.57
CA ALA A 106 4.88 -22.52 -2.14
C ALA A 106 5.39 -23.59 -3.13
N VAL A 107 4.51 -24.48 -3.58
CA VAL A 107 4.86 -25.53 -4.54
C VAL A 107 5.30 -24.94 -5.88
N ALA A 108 4.59 -23.91 -6.35
CA ALA A 108 4.93 -23.20 -7.58
C ALA A 108 6.28 -22.48 -7.46
N ARG A 109 6.57 -21.88 -6.31
CA ARG A 109 7.86 -21.24 -6.02
C ARG A 109 9.01 -22.25 -6.07
N ASP A 110 8.83 -23.40 -5.42
CA ASP A 110 9.87 -24.44 -5.37
C ASP A 110 10.13 -25.05 -6.75
N ALA A 111 9.07 -25.25 -7.55
CA ALA A 111 9.20 -25.69 -8.93
C ALA A 111 9.95 -24.66 -9.79
N TYR A 112 9.61 -23.37 -9.65
CA TYR A 112 10.26 -22.28 -10.38
C TYR A 112 11.73 -22.13 -10.01
N SER A 113 12.06 -22.20 -8.70
CA SER A 113 13.43 -22.12 -8.21
C SER A 113 14.31 -23.23 -8.76
N LYS A 114 13.76 -24.46 -8.86
CA LYS A 114 14.47 -25.61 -9.45
C LYS A 114 14.67 -25.47 -10.95
N ASP A 115 13.66 -25.02 -11.67
CA ASP A 115 13.69 -24.89 -13.12
C ASP A 115 14.68 -23.80 -13.57
N GLN A 116 14.67 -22.65 -12.88
CA GLN A 116 15.50 -21.50 -13.23
C GLN A 116 16.84 -21.46 -12.49
N SER A 117 17.09 -22.38 -11.55
CA SER A 117 18.28 -22.38 -10.67
C SER A 117 18.51 -21.05 -9.92
N VAL A 118 17.43 -20.34 -9.58
CA VAL A 118 17.45 -19.06 -8.85
C VAL A 118 16.84 -19.24 -7.46
N SER A 119 17.42 -18.60 -6.44
CA SER A 119 16.84 -18.55 -5.09
C SER A 119 15.67 -17.57 -5.05
N VAL A 120 14.47 -18.06 -4.77
CA VAL A 120 13.27 -17.23 -4.68
C VAL A 120 12.91 -16.96 -3.23
N ASN A 121 13.08 -15.71 -2.80
CA ASN A 121 12.72 -15.26 -1.46
C ASN A 121 11.37 -14.57 -1.42
N GLU A 122 10.70 -14.64 -0.28
CA GLU A 122 9.49 -13.86 -0.03
C GLU A 122 9.84 -12.39 0.09
N SER A 123 9.07 -11.56 -0.61
CA SER A 123 9.16 -10.11 -0.53
C SER A 123 7.90 -9.48 0.07
N GLY A 124 8.13 -8.39 0.80
CA GLY A 124 7.10 -7.54 1.38
C GLY A 124 6.52 -6.55 0.37
N ILE A 125 5.96 -5.47 0.91
CA ILE A 125 5.51 -4.32 0.14
C ILE A 125 6.73 -3.45 -0.15
N VAL A 126 6.88 -3.09 -1.42
CA VAL A 126 7.88 -2.12 -1.88
C VAL A 126 7.13 -0.84 -2.26
N VAL A 127 7.52 0.27 -1.64
CA VAL A 127 6.97 1.61 -1.87
C VAL A 127 7.82 2.32 -2.93
N SER A 128 7.24 3.14 -3.81
CA SER A 128 8.06 3.93 -4.74
C SER A 128 8.74 5.10 -4.02
N LEU A 129 10.03 5.35 -4.28
CA LEU A 129 10.76 6.48 -3.69
C LEU A 129 10.31 7.82 -4.30
N ASP A 130 10.07 7.84 -5.62
CA ASP A 130 9.64 9.04 -6.34
C ASP A 130 8.18 9.38 -6.04
N ILE A 131 7.36 8.36 -5.76
CA ILE A 131 5.91 8.49 -5.59
C ILE A 131 5.43 7.63 -4.40
N PRO A 132 5.65 8.07 -3.14
CA PRO A 132 5.48 7.20 -1.98
C PRO A 132 4.05 6.75 -1.72
N TYR A 133 3.04 7.44 -2.24
CA TYR A 133 1.65 6.97 -2.18
C TYR A 133 1.37 5.72 -3.05
N ILE A 134 2.33 5.24 -3.83
CA ILE A 134 2.22 4.01 -4.65
C ILE A 134 3.03 2.89 -4.01
N GLY A 135 2.39 1.71 -3.88
CA GLY A 135 3.02 0.50 -3.37
C GLY A 135 2.80 -0.71 -4.27
N CYS A 136 3.81 -1.58 -4.39
CA CYS A 136 3.68 -2.85 -5.09
C CYS A 136 4.08 -4.01 -4.16
N LYS A 137 3.44 -5.17 -4.35
CA LYS A 137 3.99 -6.42 -3.81
C LYS A 137 4.98 -6.90 -4.85
N LYS A 138 6.28 -6.91 -4.52
CA LYS A 138 7.26 -7.59 -5.36
C LYS A 138 6.92 -9.08 -5.31
N VAL A 139 6.80 -9.73 -6.47
CA VAL A 139 6.46 -11.16 -6.51
C VAL A 139 7.73 -12.02 -6.49
N ASN A 140 8.87 -11.54 -7.00
CA ASN A 140 10.15 -12.23 -6.90
C ASN A 140 11.31 -11.21 -6.92
N ASN A 141 12.34 -11.42 -6.10
CA ASN A 141 13.63 -10.76 -6.26
C ASN A 141 14.39 -11.49 -7.38
N PHE A 142 14.34 -10.96 -8.61
CA PHE A 142 15.42 -11.24 -9.55
C PHE A 142 16.60 -10.36 -9.11
N LEU A 143 17.58 -10.98 -8.47
CA LEU A 143 18.95 -10.46 -8.49
C LEU A 143 19.44 -10.72 -9.91
N PHE A 144 19.52 -9.65 -10.71
CA PHE A 144 20.38 -9.61 -11.89
C PHE A 144 21.76 -9.15 -11.45
#